data_AF-A0A7W1B239-F1
#
_entry.id   AF-A0A7W1B239-F1
#
_cell.length_a   1.000
_cell.length_b   1.000
_cell.length_c   1.000
_cell.angle_alpha   90.00
_cell.angle_beta   90.00
_cell.angle_gamma   90.00
#
_symmetry.space_group_name_H-M   'P 1'
#
loop_
_entity.id
_entity.type
_entity.pdbx_description
1 polymer ?
#
loop_
_entity_poly.entity_id
_entity_poly.type
_entity_poly.pdbx_seq_one_letter_code
_entity_poly.pdbx_strand_id
1 'polypeptide(L)' 'MFVCICHAVTDLQVETAITAGARTEEAVGEMTGAGTGCGGCLDSVCDRLLARDTSQLVTVSQRLASYALA' A
#
# COMPACT_ATOMS: atom_id res chain seq x y z
N MET A 1 -10.56 4.40 -8.75
CA MET A 1 -10.13 5.71 -9.29
C MET A 1 -8.67 5.62 -9.76
N PHE A 2 -8.17 6.64 -10.47
CA PHE A 2 -6.75 6.73 -10.81
C PHE A 2 -5.99 7.36 -9.65
N VAL A 3 -4.95 6.68 -9.19
CA VAL A 3 -4.00 7.19 -8.21
C VAL A 3 -2.90 7.99 -8.91
N CYS A 4 -2.39 7.49 -10.05
CA CYS A 4 -1.39 8.19 -10.86
C CYS A 4 -1.94 8.49 -12.24
N ILE A 5 -2.07 9.78 -12.58
CA ILE A 5 -2.56 10.20 -13.90
C ILE A 5 -1.48 10.08 -14.99
N CYS A 6 -0.19 10.24 -14.67
CA CYS A 6 0.91 10.15 -15.62
C CYS A 6 0.99 8.78 -16.30
N HIS A 7 0.76 7.72 -15.52
CA HIS A 7 0.90 6.33 -15.95
C HIS A 7 -0.44 5.57 -15.92
N ALA A 8 -1.56 6.29 -15.76
CA ALA A 8 -2.91 5.72 -15.66
C ALA A 8 -3.00 4.54 -14.67
N VAL A 9 -2.39 4.69 -13.49
CA VAL A 9 -2.40 3.66 -12.44
C VAL A 9 -3.63 3.83 -11.56
N THR A 10 -4.42 2.77 -11.43
CA THR A 10 -5.64 2.72 -10.63
C THR A 10 -5.38 2.33 -9.17
N ASP A 11 -6.32 2.60 -8.27
CA ASP A 11 -6.20 2.10 -6.87
C ASP A 11 -6.00 0.60 -6.83
N LEU A 12 -6.75 -0.14 -7.65
CA LEU A 12 -6.67 -1.61 -7.67
C LEU A 12 -5.26 -2.08 -8.02
N GLN A 13 -4.57 -1.39 -8.93
CA GLN A 13 -3.18 -1.73 -9.28
C GLN A 13 -2.22 -1.41 -8.12
N VAL A 14 -2.41 -0.29 -7.43
CA VAL A 14 -1.61 0.04 -6.22
C VAL A 14 -1.86 -1.00 -5.12
N GLU A 15 -3.12 -1.32 -4.81
CA GLU A 15 -3.48 -2.35 -3.83
C GLU A 15 -2.94 -3.74 -4.19
N THR A 16 -2.92 -4.06 -5.49
CA THR A 16 -2.33 -5.32 -5.99
C THR A 16 -0.82 -5.33 -5.75
N ALA A 17 -0.11 -4.24 -6.02
CA ALA A 17 1.33 -4.13 -5.76
C ALA A 17 1.65 -4.26 -4.26
N ILE A 18 0.89 -3.59 -3.40
CA ILE A 18 1.04 -3.67 -1.94
C ILE A 18 0.79 -5.11 -1.46
N THR A 19 -0.27 -5.75 -1.95
CA THR A 19 -0.60 -7.14 -1.62
C THR A 19 0.47 -8.12 -2.11
N ALA A 20 1.08 -7.83 -3.26
CA ALA A 20 2.18 -8.62 -3.82
C ALA A 20 3.52 -8.44 -3.08
N GLY A 21 3.65 -7.46 -2.19
CA GLY A 21 4.82 -7.29 -1.35
C GLY A 21 5.48 -5.91 -1.39
N ALA A 22 4.99 -4.95 -2.17
CA ALA A 22 5.54 -3.60 -2.15
C ALA A 22 5.38 -2.95 -0.76
N ARG A 23 6.47 -2.38 -0.23
CA ARG A 23 6.52 -1.73 1.09
C ARG A 23 7.06 -0.30 1.06
N THR A 24 7.44 0.18 -0.11
CA THR A 24 7.88 1.57 -0.33
C THR A 24 7.27 2.10 -1.61
N GLU A 25 7.22 3.41 -1.76
CA GLU A 25 6.74 4.10 -2.95
C GLU A 25 7.55 3.69 -4.18
N GLU A 26 8.87 3.49 -4.03
CA GLU A 26 9.74 3.02 -5.10
C GLU A 26 9.36 1.61 -5.54
N ALA A 27 9.11 0.68 -4.60
CA ALA A 27 8.69 -0.68 -4.94
C ALA A 27 7.32 -0.68 -5.64
N VAL A 28 6.39 0.20 -5.25
CA VAL A 28 5.13 0.38 -5.97
C VAL A 28 5.41 0.92 -7.39
N GLY A 29 6.31 1.90 -7.52
CA GLY A 29 6.71 2.47 -8.80
C GLY A 29 7.36 1.48 -9.75
N GLU A 30 8.23 0.59 -9.25
CA GLU A 30 8.83 -0.49 -10.04
C GLU A 30 7.77 -1.45 -10.59
N MET A 31 6.71 -1.71 -9.83
CA MET A 31 5.65 -2.64 -10.21
C MET A 31 4.58 -2.02 -11.11
N THR A 32 4.25 -0.74 -10.93
CA THR A 32 3.08 -0.12 -11.58
C THR A 32 3.40 1.14 -12.39
N GLY A 33 4.60 1.71 -12.24
CA GLY A 33 4.96 3.03 -12.77
C GLY A 33 4.38 4.21 -11.96
N ALA A 34 3.69 3.99 -10.84
CA ALA A 34 3.23 5.12 -10.02
C ALA A 34 4.43 5.83 -9.38
N GLY A 35 4.39 7.16 -9.28
CA GLY A 35 5.48 7.94 -8.65
C GLY A 35 6.71 8.19 -9.55
N THR A 36 6.85 7.52 -10.70
CA THR A 36 8.01 7.69 -11.60
C THR A 36 7.89 8.86 -12.59
N GLY A 37 6.77 9.59 -12.55
CA GLY A 37 6.49 10.75 -13.40
C GLY A 37 6.62 12.07 -12.64
N CYS A 38 5.49 12.75 -12.39
CA CYS A 38 5.48 14.05 -11.70
C CYS A 38 5.55 13.98 -10.17
N GLY A 39 5.42 12.78 -9.57
CA GLY A 39 5.42 12.57 -8.12
C GLY A 39 4.13 12.96 -7.39
N GLY A 40 3.14 13.60 -8.04
CA GLY A 40 1.93 14.08 -7.36
C GLY A 40 1.02 12.99 -6.74
N CYS A 41 1.29 11.72 -7.01
CA CYS A 41 0.60 10.59 -6.40
C CYS A 41 1.34 9.97 -5.20
N LEU A 42 2.55 10.41 -4.88
CA LEU A 42 3.41 9.77 -3.87
C LEU A 42 2.77 9.79 -2.48
N ASP A 43 2.23 10.92 -2.03
CA ASP A 43 1.53 11.01 -0.74
C ASP A 43 0.37 10.01 -0.65
N SER A 44 -0.41 9.89 -1.74
CA SER A 44 -1.53 8.94 -1.82
C SER A 44 -1.07 7.48 -1.77
N VAL A 45 0.09 7.17 -2.36
CA VAL A 45 0.69 5.83 -2.29
C VAL A 45 1.21 5.56 -0.88
N CYS A 46 1.89 6.53 -0.26
CA CYS A 46 2.39 6.46 1.11
C CYS A 46 1.25 6.19 2.11
N ASP A 47 0.15 6.94 2.02
CA ASP A 47 -1.02 6.77 2.88
C ASP A 47 -1.58 5.34 2.81
N ARG A 48 -1.61 4.73 1.62
CA ARG A 48 -2.09 3.35 1.43
C ARG A 48 -1.13 2.32 2.04
N LEU A 49 0.17 2.53 1.91
CA LEU A 49 1.19 1.68 2.54
C LEU A 49 1.05 1.72 4.06
N LEU A 50 0.96 2.91 4.66
CA LEU A 50 0.79 3.10 6.10
C LEU A 50 -0.53 2.52 6.62
N ALA A 51 -1.63 2.70 5.88
CA ALA A 51 -2.91 2.10 6.21
C ALA A 51 -2.82 0.57 6.22
N ARG A 52 -2.01 -0.01 5.33
CA ARG A 52 -1.82 -1.46 5.27
C ARG A 52 -1.02 -2.00 6.44
N ASP A 53 0.07 -1.34 6.80
CA ASP A 53 0.88 -1.70 7.96
C ASP A 53 0.05 -1.62 9.25
N THR A 54 -0.72 -0.54 9.39
CA THR A 54 -1.65 -0.37 10.53
C THR A 54 -2.67 -1.50 10.59
N SER A 55 -3.29 -1.86 9.47
CA SER A 55 -4.24 -3.00 9.40
C SER A 55 -3.61 -4.33 9.83
N GLN A 56 -2.35 -4.57 9.46
CA GLN A 56 -1.64 -5.78 9.88
C GLN A 56 -1.35 -5.78 11.38
N LEU A 57 -0.86 -4.68 11.93
CA LEU A 57 -0.58 -4.57 13.37
C LEU A 57 -1.83 -4.77 14.22
N VAL A 58 -2.96 -4.19 13.84
CA VAL A 58 -4.25 -4.39 14.53
C VAL A 58 -4.67 -5.86 14.49
N THR A 59 -4.57 -6.50 13.33
CA THR A 59 -4.95 -7.91 13.16
C THR A 59 -4.08 -8.84 14.01
N VAL A 60 -2.77 -8.60 14.03
CA VAL A 60 -1.83 -9.39 14.84
C VAL A 60 -2.11 -9.20 16.32
N SER A 61 -2.28 -7.96 16.78
CA SER A 61 -2.60 -7.65 18.18
C SER A 61 -3.87 -8.38 18.66
N GLN A 62 -4.94 -8.34 17.86
CA GLN A 62 -6.19 -9.05 18.17
C GLN A 62 -6.02 -10.58 18.25
N ARG A 63 -5.22 -11.16 17.34
CA ARG A 63 -4.92 -12.61 17.37
C ARG A 63 -4.11 -13.01 18.58
N LEU A 64 -3.08 -12.23 18.93
CA LEU A 64 -2.27 -12.46 20.13
C LEU A 64 -3.13 -12.41 21.39
N ALA A 65 -4.01 -11.41 21.52
CA ALA A 65 -4.96 -11.32 22.62
C ALA A 65 -5.89 -12.53 22.70
N SER A 66 -6.35 -13.04 21.55
CA SER A 66 -7.19 -14.23 21.48
C SER A 66 -6.47 -15.50 21.96
N TYR A 67 -5.15 -15.60 21.75
CA TYR A 67 -4.35 -16.76 22.15
C TYR A 67 -3.96 -16.71 23.64
N ALA A 68 -3.81 -15.52 24.22
CA ALA A 68 -3.46 -15.36 25.63
C ALA A 68 -4.60 -15.73 26.61
N LEU A 69 -5.83 -15.79 26.11
CA LEU A 69 -7.03 -16.16 26.88
C LEU A 69 -7.44 -17.64 26.69
N ALA A 70 -6.68 -18.41 25.89
CA ALA A 70 -6.87 -19.84 25.63
C ALA A 70 -5.83 -20.67 26.40
#